data_AF-A0A6J7IM09-F1
#
_entry.id   AF-A0A6J7IM09-F1
#
_cell.length_a   1.000
_cell.length_b   1.000
_cell.length_c   1.000
_cell.angle_alpha   90.00
_cell.angle_beta   90.00
_cell.angle_gamma   90.00
#
_symmetry.space_group_name_H-M   'P 1'
#
loop_
_entity.id
_entity.type
_entity.pdbx_description
1 polymer ?
#
loop_
_entity_poly.entity_id
_entity_poly.type
_entity_poly.pdbx_seq_one_letter_code
_entity_poly.pdbx_strand_id
1 'polypeptide(L)'
;MGRRRRERHEQELAELDTFRLVRRAADEDVTRFGEELVGLHLDTLGTDLDEQMRSDYQRALDDYERAKSALARASSAPEVTAVTSTLADGRFHHACVLAAQAGDVRPVRRPPCFFDPAHGPASRDVEWAPAGGVARSVPVCFRDAERLAAGALPEVRQVRLGDRRVAWFASGPRYTAWAGGWYAELVAEGRIEAERLTMAYAGADLPGRAGGPQLPIAAAWSDPGAWSDGGMIGGHDYSGWGDGGIGGGGGVDGGGAGGDGGGGGGDGG
;
A
#
# COMPACT_ATOMS: atom_id res chain seq x y z
N MET A 1 9.48 -39.13 16.67
CA MET A 1 8.30 -38.55 15.98
C MET A 1 7.73 -37.26 16.62
N GLY A 2 8.39 -36.62 17.60
CA GLY A 2 7.79 -35.50 18.36
C GLY A 2 7.99 -34.08 17.83
N ARG A 3 9.13 -33.78 17.18
CA ARG A 3 9.50 -32.39 16.81
C ARG A 3 8.76 -31.87 15.57
N ARG A 4 8.77 -32.63 14.47
CA ARG A 4 8.08 -32.23 13.21
C ARG A 4 6.57 -32.07 13.34
N ARG A 5 5.92 -32.89 14.19
CA ARG A 5 4.47 -32.78 14.47
C ARG A 5 4.16 -31.52 15.28
N ARG A 6 5.00 -31.21 16.26
CA ARG A 6 4.89 -29.98 17.06
C ARG A 6 5.11 -28.74 16.20
N GLU A 7 6.16 -28.71 15.38
CA GLU A 7 6.45 -27.59 14.46
C GLU A 7 5.29 -27.35 13.50
N ARG A 8 4.72 -28.40 12.90
CA ARG A 8 3.53 -28.29 12.03
C ARG A 8 2.32 -27.73 12.76
N HIS A 9 2.07 -28.19 13.99
CA HIS A 9 0.94 -27.70 14.79
C HIS A 9 1.12 -26.22 15.19
N GLU A 10 2.34 -25.81 15.54
CA GLU A 10 2.67 -24.42 15.84
C GLU A 10 2.48 -23.51 14.61
N GLN A 11 2.87 -23.99 13.42
CA GLN A 11 2.64 -23.28 12.16
C GLN A 11 1.15 -23.12 11.86
N GLU A 12 0.37 -24.20 11.98
CA GLU A 12 -1.08 -24.18 11.76
C GLU A 12 -1.80 -23.19 12.70
N LEU A 13 -1.41 -23.14 13.98
CA LEU A 13 -1.93 -22.16 14.93
C LEU A 13 -1.57 -20.73 14.53
N ALA A 14 -0.32 -20.49 14.10
CA ALA A 14 0.13 -19.17 13.66
C ALA A 14 -0.59 -18.69 12.38
N GLU A 15 -0.88 -19.59 11.45
CA GLU A 15 -1.67 -19.32 10.25
C GLU A 15 -3.12 -18.96 10.59
N LEU A 16 -3.75 -19.72 11.49
CA LEU A 16 -5.10 -19.44 11.99
C LEU A 16 -5.18 -18.09 12.69
N ASP A 17 -4.19 -17.75 13.52
CA ASP A 17 -4.14 -16.45 14.20
C ASP A 17 -3.94 -15.30 13.21
N THR A 18 -3.06 -15.49 12.22
CA THR A 18 -2.87 -14.51 11.14
C THR A 18 -4.17 -14.29 10.37
N PHE A 19 -4.85 -15.38 9.98
CA PHE A 19 -6.15 -15.31 9.31
C PHE A 19 -7.19 -14.55 10.13
N ARG A 20 -7.31 -14.80 11.44
CA ARG A 20 -8.24 -14.08 12.32
C ARG A 20 -7.98 -12.58 12.34
N LEU A 21 -6.72 -12.15 12.33
CA LEU A 21 -6.34 -10.74 12.31
C LEU A 21 -6.75 -10.04 11.02
N VAL A 22 -6.38 -10.62 9.86
CA VAL A 22 -6.68 -10.01 8.56
C VAL A 22 -8.18 -10.08 8.23
N ARG A 23 -8.86 -11.18 8.58
CA ARG A 23 -10.31 -11.31 8.41
C ARG A 23 -11.06 -10.22 9.18
N ARG A 24 -10.65 -9.94 10.43
CA ARG A 24 -11.28 -8.88 11.23
C ARG A 24 -11.09 -7.50 10.59
N ALA A 25 -9.89 -7.19 10.10
CA ALA A 25 -9.67 -5.90 9.44
C ALA A 25 -10.51 -5.76 8.17
N ALA A 26 -10.58 -6.81 7.35
CA ALA A 26 -11.44 -6.82 6.16
C ALA A 26 -12.94 -6.73 6.51
N ASP A 27 -13.39 -7.34 7.61
CA ASP A 27 -14.78 -7.23 8.10
C ASP A 27 -15.15 -5.79 8.51
N GLU A 28 -14.24 -5.10 9.21
CA GLU A 28 -14.36 -3.67 9.50
C GLU A 28 -14.45 -2.85 8.18
N ASP A 29 -13.66 -3.21 7.16
CA ASP A 29 -13.64 -2.51 5.86
C ASP A 29 -14.92 -2.71 5.05
N VAL A 30 -15.44 -3.94 5.03
CA VAL A 30 -16.72 -4.27 4.37
C VAL A 30 -17.85 -3.51 5.04
N THR A 31 -17.89 -3.50 6.38
CA THR A 31 -18.94 -2.82 7.14
C THR A 31 -18.90 -1.32 6.86
N ARG A 32 -17.71 -0.69 6.95
CA ARG A 32 -17.52 0.72 6.64
C ARG A 32 -17.96 1.06 5.21
N PHE A 33 -17.60 0.23 4.23
CA PHE A 33 -17.99 0.49 2.85
C PHE A 33 -19.51 0.36 2.64
N GLY A 34 -20.17 -0.57 3.33
CA GLY A 34 -21.63 -0.67 3.34
C GLY A 34 -22.29 0.58 3.92
N GLU A 35 -21.77 1.13 5.01
CA GLU A 35 -22.26 2.40 5.60
C GLU A 35 -22.09 3.59 4.64
N GLU A 36 -20.94 3.67 3.96
CA GLU A 36 -20.66 4.71 2.98
C GLU A 36 -21.57 4.60 1.75
N LEU A 37 -21.90 3.38 1.29
CA LEU A 37 -22.87 3.17 0.21
C LEU A 37 -24.30 3.57 0.60
N VAL A 38 -24.68 3.40 1.88
CA VAL A 38 -25.94 3.96 2.37
C VAL A 38 -25.92 5.49 2.33
N GLY A 39 -24.80 6.12 2.70
CA GLY A 39 -24.61 7.56 2.54
C GLY A 39 -24.74 8.01 1.08
N LEU A 40 -24.04 7.32 0.16
CA LEU A 40 -24.12 7.58 -1.27
C LEU A 40 -25.55 7.49 -1.80
N HIS A 41 -26.33 6.51 -1.33
CA HIS A 41 -27.74 6.39 -1.70
C HIS A 41 -28.52 7.65 -1.30
N LEU A 42 -28.38 8.11 -0.06
CA LEU A 42 -29.07 9.29 0.43
C LEU A 42 -28.68 10.55 -0.35
N ASP A 43 -27.39 10.71 -0.66
CA ASP A 43 -26.89 11.87 -1.41
C ASP A 43 -27.43 11.89 -2.85
N THR A 44 -27.65 10.71 -3.45
CA THR A 44 -28.09 10.58 -4.85
C THR A 44 -29.61 10.56 -5.05
N LEU A 45 -30.42 10.48 -4.00
CA LEU A 45 -31.90 10.39 -4.10
C LEU A 45 -32.57 11.49 -4.94
N GLY A 46 -31.98 12.69 -4.99
CA GLY A 46 -32.47 13.82 -5.77
C GLY A 46 -31.65 14.16 -7.02
N THR A 47 -30.68 13.31 -7.38
CA THR A 47 -29.77 13.55 -8.50
C THR A 47 -30.26 12.79 -9.73
N ASP A 48 -30.43 13.49 -10.86
CA ASP A 48 -30.62 12.84 -12.16
C ASP A 48 -29.30 12.17 -12.59
N LEU A 49 -29.18 10.88 -12.29
CA LEU A 49 -27.99 10.10 -12.63
C LEU A 49 -27.94 9.91 -14.14
N ASP A 50 -26.84 10.27 -14.80
CA ASP A 50 -26.60 9.91 -16.19
C ASP A 50 -26.25 8.40 -16.33
N GLU A 51 -26.09 7.92 -17.56
CA GLU A 51 -25.81 6.49 -17.80
C GLU A 51 -24.50 6.02 -17.17
N GLN A 52 -23.46 6.85 -17.22
CA GLN A 52 -22.14 6.49 -16.72
C GLN A 52 -22.14 6.46 -15.18
N MET A 53 -22.76 7.44 -14.54
CA MET A 53 -22.92 7.53 -13.09
C MET A 53 -23.77 6.35 -12.56
N ARG A 54 -24.84 5.96 -13.26
CA ARG A 54 -25.61 4.75 -12.91
C ARG A 54 -24.76 3.48 -13.02
N SER A 55 -23.95 3.36 -14.07
CA SER A 55 -23.05 2.22 -14.24
C SER A 55 -22.02 2.13 -13.11
N ASP A 56 -21.38 3.26 -12.77
CA ASP A 56 -20.41 3.30 -11.66
C ASP A 56 -21.08 3.02 -10.31
N TYR A 57 -22.30 3.53 -10.08
CA TYR A 57 -23.06 3.20 -8.87
C TYR A 57 -23.32 1.70 -8.77
N GLN A 58 -23.85 1.07 -9.83
CA GLN A 58 -24.15 -0.35 -9.83
C GLN A 58 -22.88 -1.19 -9.57
N ARG A 59 -21.75 -0.82 -10.18
CA ARG A 59 -20.46 -1.50 -9.94
C ARG A 59 -20.03 -1.40 -8.48
N ALA A 60 -20.17 -0.24 -7.84
CA ALA A 60 -19.84 -0.07 -6.42
C ALA A 60 -20.69 -0.99 -5.51
N LEU A 61 -21.99 -1.15 -5.81
CA LEU A 61 -22.87 -2.09 -5.10
C LEU A 61 -22.46 -3.55 -5.35
N ASP A 62 -22.17 -3.91 -6.61
CA ASP A 62 -21.77 -5.26 -7.00
C ASP A 62 -20.43 -5.64 -6.35
N ASP A 63 -19.47 -4.71 -6.30
CA ASP A 63 -18.20 -4.88 -5.60
C ASP A 63 -18.42 -5.11 -4.10
N TYR A 64 -19.28 -4.32 -3.45
CA TYR A 64 -19.61 -4.53 -2.04
C TYR A 64 -20.20 -5.93 -1.78
N GLU A 65 -21.19 -6.37 -2.56
CA GLU A 65 -21.78 -7.70 -2.37
C GLU A 65 -20.80 -8.83 -2.71
N ARG A 66 -19.91 -8.65 -3.69
CA ARG A 66 -18.81 -9.58 -3.96
C ARG A 66 -17.82 -9.64 -2.80
N ALA A 67 -17.41 -8.50 -2.24
CA ALA A 67 -16.48 -8.44 -1.10
C ALA A 67 -17.08 -9.14 0.13
N LYS A 68 -18.34 -8.83 0.46
CA LYS A 68 -19.08 -9.47 1.55
C LYS A 68 -19.20 -10.98 1.37
N SER A 69 -19.54 -11.41 0.15
CA SER A 69 -19.63 -12.84 -0.19
C SER A 69 -18.28 -13.54 -0.13
N ALA A 70 -17.20 -12.90 -0.58
CA ALA A 70 -15.84 -13.42 -0.50
C ALA A 70 -15.37 -13.53 0.95
N LEU A 71 -15.63 -12.52 1.78
CA LEU A 71 -15.31 -12.52 3.21
C LEU A 71 -16.04 -13.64 3.96
N ALA A 72 -17.32 -13.87 3.64
CA ALA A 72 -18.10 -14.95 4.24
C ALA A 72 -17.51 -16.34 3.94
N ARG A 73 -16.99 -16.55 2.72
CA ARG A 73 -16.37 -17.81 2.29
C ARG A 73 -14.91 -17.97 2.70
N ALA A 74 -14.22 -16.87 2.98
CA ALA A 74 -12.81 -16.90 3.32
C ALA A 74 -12.54 -17.81 4.53
N SER A 75 -11.51 -18.63 4.40
CA SER A 75 -11.07 -19.67 5.32
C SER A 75 -9.56 -19.61 5.59
N SER A 76 -8.82 -18.78 4.86
CA SER A 76 -7.38 -18.56 5.01
C SER A 76 -6.99 -17.09 4.80
N ALA A 77 -5.80 -16.70 5.28
CA ALA A 77 -5.30 -15.33 5.11
C ALA A 77 -5.14 -14.93 3.63
N PRO A 78 -4.58 -15.76 2.72
CA PRO A 78 -4.46 -15.39 1.31
C PRO A 78 -5.79 -15.07 0.62
N GLU A 79 -6.89 -15.73 1.02
CA GLU A 79 -8.23 -15.46 0.47
C GLU A 79 -8.76 -14.07 0.84
N VAL A 80 -8.25 -13.43 1.90
CA VAL A 80 -8.59 -12.04 2.28
C VAL A 80 -8.07 -11.01 1.27
N THR A 81 -7.04 -11.36 0.49
CA THR A 81 -6.53 -10.52 -0.61
C THR A 81 -7.63 -10.21 -1.63
N ALA A 82 -8.45 -11.20 -1.98
CA ALA A 82 -9.54 -11.02 -2.94
C ALA A 82 -10.65 -10.09 -2.40
N VAL A 83 -10.88 -10.11 -1.08
CA VAL A 83 -11.85 -9.23 -0.40
C VAL A 83 -11.41 -7.78 -0.52
N THR A 84 -10.19 -7.47 -0.10
CA THR A 84 -9.67 -6.09 -0.09
C THR A 84 -9.40 -5.55 -1.49
N SER A 85 -9.00 -6.39 -2.44
CA SER A 85 -8.93 -6.01 -3.87
C SER A 85 -10.29 -5.62 -4.42
N THR A 86 -11.33 -6.41 -4.11
CA THR A 86 -12.69 -6.08 -4.54
C THR A 86 -13.19 -4.78 -3.88
N LEU A 87 -12.84 -4.54 -2.62
CA LEU A 87 -13.16 -3.27 -1.96
C LEU A 87 -12.43 -2.09 -2.62
N ALA A 88 -11.19 -2.25 -3.08
CA ALA A 88 -10.48 -1.22 -3.82
C ALA A 88 -11.21 -0.84 -5.11
N ASP A 89 -11.73 -1.83 -5.84
CA ASP A 89 -12.56 -1.63 -7.05
C ASP A 89 -13.85 -0.85 -6.71
N GLY A 90 -14.58 -1.31 -5.68
CA GLY A 90 -15.82 -0.67 -5.24
C GLY A 90 -15.61 0.78 -4.80
N ARG A 91 -14.50 1.05 -4.10
CA ARG A 91 -14.14 2.40 -3.65
C ARG A 91 -13.75 3.32 -4.80
N PHE A 92 -13.14 2.79 -5.85
CA PHE A 92 -12.88 3.56 -7.06
C PHE A 92 -14.19 3.95 -7.76
N HIS A 93 -15.12 3.01 -7.91
CA HIS A 93 -16.44 3.29 -8.50
C HIS A 93 -17.26 4.26 -7.65
N HIS A 94 -17.26 4.10 -6.33
CA HIS A 94 -17.85 5.06 -5.39
C HIS A 94 -17.29 6.47 -5.57
N ALA A 95 -15.96 6.61 -5.68
CA ALA A 95 -15.33 7.91 -5.94
C ALA A 95 -15.72 8.51 -7.30
N CYS A 96 -15.95 7.67 -8.32
CA CYS A 96 -16.44 8.13 -9.63
C CYS A 96 -17.87 8.67 -9.55
N VAL A 97 -18.74 8.04 -8.77
CA VAL A 97 -20.12 8.54 -8.54
C VAL A 97 -20.08 9.89 -7.84
N LEU A 98 -19.31 10.03 -6.75
CA LEU A 98 -19.19 11.29 -6.03
C LEU A 98 -18.65 12.42 -6.92
N ALA A 99 -17.63 12.15 -7.74
CA ALA A 99 -17.10 13.14 -8.66
C ALA A 99 -18.13 13.56 -9.71
N ALA A 100 -18.85 12.60 -10.31
CA ALA A 100 -19.90 12.89 -11.27
C ALA A 100 -21.02 13.74 -10.64
N GLN A 101 -21.44 13.41 -9.41
CA GLN A 101 -22.44 14.17 -8.67
C GLN A 101 -22.02 15.63 -8.43
N ALA A 102 -20.75 15.84 -8.08
CA ALA A 102 -20.18 17.16 -7.82
C ALA A 102 -19.89 17.96 -9.10
N GLY A 103 -19.97 17.34 -10.29
CA GLY A 103 -19.52 17.93 -11.54
C GLY A 103 -17.99 18.02 -11.65
N ASP A 104 -17.27 17.24 -10.84
CA ASP A 104 -15.82 17.19 -10.80
C ASP A 104 -15.25 16.27 -11.90
N VAL A 105 -13.96 16.42 -12.17
CA VAL A 105 -13.23 15.52 -13.05
C VAL A 105 -13.24 14.11 -12.47
N ARG A 106 -13.63 13.12 -13.27
CA ARG A 106 -13.65 11.73 -12.86
C ARG A 106 -12.25 11.28 -12.42
N PRO A 107 -12.12 10.58 -11.29
CA PRO A 107 -10.83 10.06 -10.83
C PRO A 107 -10.21 9.13 -11.87
N VAL A 108 -8.91 9.28 -12.07
CA VAL A 108 -8.09 8.25 -12.72
C VAL A 108 -7.84 7.11 -11.74
N ARG A 109 -7.67 5.89 -12.25
CA ARG A 109 -7.35 4.75 -11.39
C ARG A 109 -5.94 4.95 -10.83
N ARG A 110 -5.86 5.08 -9.51
CA ARG A 110 -4.63 5.24 -8.73
C ARG A 110 -4.65 4.27 -7.56
N PRO A 111 -3.48 3.97 -6.98
CA PRO A 111 -3.42 3.27 -5.69
C PRO A 111 -4.29 3.98 -4.65
N PRO A 112 -4.86 3.25 -3.67
CA PRO A 112 -5.63 3.86 -2.61
C PRO A 112 -4.74 4.72 -1.70
N CYS A 113 -5.37 5.52 -0.83
CA CYS A 113 -4.64 6.33 0.14
C CYS A 113 -3.73 5.48 1.02
N PHE A 114 -2.47 5.86 1.12
CA PHE A 114 -1.47 5.21 1.95
C PHE A 114 -1.83 5.25 3.45
N PHE A 115 -2.49 6.29 3.95
CA PHE A 115 -2.78 6.37 5.39
C PHE A 115 -3.91 5.44 5.81
N ASP A 116 -4.94 5.33 4.98
CA ASP A 116 -6.02 4.36 5.12
C ASP A 116 -6.51 3.98 3.72
N PRO A 117 -6.29 2.74 3.25
CA PRO A 117 -6.78 2.32 1.95
C PRO A 117 -8.30 2.46 1.80
N ALA A 118 -9.04 2.44 2.91
CA ALA A 118 -10.47 2.69 2.92
C ALA A 118 -10.83 4.15 2.57
N HIS A 119 -9.90 5.09 2.46
CA HIS A 119 -10.21 6.43 1.95
C HIS A 119 -10.46 6.46 0.44
N GLY A 120 -10.18 5.37 -0.26
CA GLY A 120 -10.35 5.27 -1.72
C GLY A 120 -9.12 5.79 -2.48
N PRO A 121 -9.26 6.06 -3.80
CA PRO A 121 -8.13 6.38 -4.66
C PRO A 121 -7.40 7.64 -4.21
N ALA A 122 -6.07 7.63 -4.28
CA ALA A 122 -5.27 8.80 -4.04
C ALA A 122 -5.53 9.89 -5.10
N SER A 123 -5.44 11.16 -4.70
CA SER A 123 -5.52 12.30 -5.62
C SER A 123 -4.15 12.84 -6.01
N ARG A 124 -3.16 12.71 -5.13
CA ARG A 124 -1.77 13.15 -5.36
C ARG A 124 -0.80 12.33 -4.52
N ASP A 125 0.47 12.38 -4.89
CA ASP A 125 1.55 11.85 -4.07
C ASP A 125 2.14 12.97 -3.19
N VAL A 126 2.54 12.64 -1.97
CA VAL A 126 3.10 13.60 -1.00
C VAL A 126 4.36 13.01 -0.38
N GLU A 127 5.40 13.83 -0.23
CA GLU A 127 6.57 13.50 0.58
C GLU A 127 6.20 13.51 2.07
N TRP A 128 6.26 12.35 2.71
CA TRP A 128 5.87 12.18 4.10
C TRP A 128 6.76 11.19 4.85
N ALA A 129 7.02 11.49 6.13
CA ALA A 129 7.61 10.57 7.09
C ALA A 129 6.85 10.65 8.42
N PRO A 130 6.75 9.55 9.19
CA PRO A 130 6.50 9.63 10.62
C PRO A 130 7.69 10.28 11.35
N ALA A 131 7.51 10.62 12.62
CA ALA A 131 8.60 11.21 13.41
C ALA A 131 9.80 10.24 13.51
N GLY A 132 10.99 10.74 13.22
CA GLY A 132 12.22 9.93 13.16
C GLY A 132 12.29 8.97 11.95
N GLY A 133 11.30 8.99 11.07
CA GLY A 133 11.30 8.26 9.81
C GLY A 133 11.99 9.02 8.69
N VAL A 134 12.29 8.30 7.61
CA VAL A 134 12.79 8.85 6.35
C VAL A 134 11.62 9.28 5.48
N ALA A 135 11.71 10.45 4.82
CA ALA A 135 10.66 10.98 3.95
C ALA A 135 10.50 10.17 2.66
N ARG A 136 9.24 10.02 2.23
CA ARG A 136 8.85 9.23 1.06
C ARG A 136 7.65 9.81 0.35
N SER A 137 7.68 9.76 -0.97
CA SER A 137 6.50 9.89 -1.80
C SER A 137 5.51 8.75 -1.52
N VAL A 138 4.34 9.10 -0.99
CA VAL A 138 3.24 8.16 -0.76
C VAL A 138 1.95 8.68 -1.43
N PRO A 139 1.09 7.79 -1.98
CA PRO A 139 -0.19 8.19 -2.57
C PRO A 139 -1.17 8.59 -1.46
N VAL A 140 -1.77 9.77 -1.56
CA VAL A 140 -2.65 10.33 -0.51
C VAL A 140 -3.98 10.78 -1.12
N CYS A 141 -5.10 10.47 -0.45
CA CYS A 141 -6.41 11.02 -0.83
C CYS A 141 -6.45 12.53 -0.58
N PHE A 142 -7.40 13.22 -1.23
CA PHE A 142 -7.54 14.66 -1.08
C PHE A 142 -7.61 15.10 0.39
N ARG A 143 -8.43 14.43 1.21
CA ARG A 143 -8.66 14.81 2.61
C ARG A 143 -7.41 14.74 3.47
N ASP A 144 -6.64 13.65 3.39
CA ASP A 144 -5.40 13.54 4.17
C ASP A 144 -4.30 14.45 3.64
N ALA A 145 -4.30 14.71 2.33
CA ALA A 145 -3.35 15.65 1.75
C ALA A 145 -3.62 17.10 2.20
N GLU A 146 -4.89 17.47 2.40
CA GLU A 146 -5.27 18.76 3.01
C GLU A 146 -4.91 18.83 4.50
N ARG A 147 -5.09 17.72 5.26
CA ARG A 147 -4.64 17.66 6.66
C ARG A 147 -3.14 17.92 6.78
N LEU A 148 -2.34 17.22 5.97
CA LEU A 148 -0.90 17.41 5.95
C LEU A 148 -0.51 18.84 5.57
N ALA A 149 -1.17 19.43 4.57
CA ALA A 149 -0.92 20.82 4.17
C ALA A 149 -1.25 21.83 5.28
N ALA A 150 -2.25 21.53 6.12
CA ALA A 150 -2.60 22.32 7.30
C ALA A 150 -1.72 22.03 8.54
N GLY A 151 -0.71 21.16 8.43
CA GLY A 151 0.14 20.75 9.55
C GLY A 151 -0.55 19.79 10.54
N ALA A 152 -1.70 19.22 10.17
CA ALA A 152 -2.40 18.22 10.95
C ALA A 152 -1.91 16.80 10.60
N LEU A 153 -2.15 15.87 11.52
CA LEU A 153 -1.86 14.45 11.28
C LEU A 153 -2.87 13.85 10.29
N PRO A 154 -2.44 12.92 9.42
CA PRO A 154 -3.36 12.19 8.56
C PRO A 154 -4.19 11.20 9.39
N GLU A 155 -5.34 10.78 8.86
CA GLU A 155 -6.15 9.73 9.49
C GLU A 155 -5.58 8.35 9.14
N VAL A 156 -4.65 7.88 9.97
CA VAL A 156 -3.96 6.61 9.73
C VAL A 156 -4.80 5.42 10.21
N ARG A 157 -5.02 4.44 9.32
CA ARG A 157 -5.63 3.16 9.67
C ARG A 157 -4.80 2.42 10.71
N GLN A 158 -5.41 2.23 11.87
CA GLN A 158 -4.88 1.43 12.97
C GLN A 158 -5.40 0.00 12.88
N VAL A 159 -4.49 -0.97 12.94
CA VAL A 159 -4.80 -2.41 12.97
C VAL A 159 -4.32 -3.03 14.29
N ARG A 160 -4.90 -4.16 14.68
CA ARG A 160 -4.57 -4.82 15.95
C ARG A 160 -3.36 -5.73 15.77
N LEU A 161 -2.35 -5.58 16.62
CA LEU A 161 -1.20 -6.48 16.70
C LEU A 161 -0.94 -6.82 18.17
N GLY A 162 -1.36 -8.01 18.57
CA GLY A 162 -1.38 -8.40 19.99
C GLY A 162 -2.38 -7.56 20.79
N ASP A 163 -1.91 -6.96 21.88
CA ASP A 163 -2.64 -6.06 22.77
C ASP A 163 -2.61 -4.58 22.30
N ARG A 164 -1.83 -4.27 21.27
CA ARG A 164 -1.66 -2.90 20.76
C ARG A 164 -2.41 -2.68 19.46
N ARG A 165 -2.68 -1.41 19.18
CA ARG A 165 -3.02 -0.93 17.84
C ARG A 165 -1.78 -0.31 17.22
N VAL A 166 -1.53 -0.54 15.94
CA VAL A 166 -0.40 0.05 15.23
C VAL A 166 -0.88 0.54 13.87
N ALA A 167 -0.18 1.50 13.28
CA ALA A 167 -0.46 1.85 11.90
C ALA A 167 -0.25 0.64 11.00
N TRP A 168 -1.12 0.50 9.99
CA TRP A 168 -1.12 -0.68 9.14
C TRP A 168 0.22 -0.90 8.40
N PHE A 169 0.92 0.16 8.00
CA PHE A 169 2.24 0.09 7.37
C PHE A 169 3.40 -0.22 8.35
N ALA A 170 3.08 -0.43 9.63
CA ALA A 170 3.99 -0.85 10.68
C ALA A 170 3.44 -2.09 11.43
N SER A 171 2.53 -2.83 10.80
CA SER A 171 1.85 -3.99 11.40
C SER A 171 2.57 -5.31 11.18
N GLY A 172 3.59 -5.31 10.32
CA GLY A 172 4.38 -6.47 9.97
C GLY A 172 3.67 -7.51 9.12
N PRO A 173 4.38 -8.62 8.80
CA PRO A 173 4.00 -9.52 7.71
C PRO A 173 2.66 -10.24 7.92
N ARG A 174 2.10 -10.19 9.14
CA ARG A 174 0.77 -10.77 9.42
C ARG A 174 -0.35 -10.07 8.66
N TYR A 175 -0.16 -8.82 8.26
CA TYR A 175 -1.16 -8.06 7.49
C TYR A 175 -0.90 -8.09 5.98
N THR A 176 0.12 -8.79 5.49
CA THR A 176 0.51 -8.82 4.07
C THR A 176 -0.66 -9.18 3.16
N ALA A 177 -1.46 -10.20 3.48
CA ALA A 177 -2.57 -10.60 2.62
C ALA A 177 -3.69 -9.53 2.57
N TRP A 178 -3.95 -8.84 3.68
CA TRP A 178 -4.91 -7.74 3.72
C TRP A 178 -4.41 -6.52 2.95
N ALA A 179 -3.15 -6.11 3.16
CA ALA A 179 -2.55 -4.98 2.44
C ALA A 179 -2.38 -5.29 0.94
N GLY A 180 -1.97 -6.51 0.62
CA GLY A 180 -1.72 -6.95 -0.75
C GLY A 180 -2.95 -6.88 -1.64
N GLY A 181 -4.16 -7.04 -1.10
CA GLY A 181 -5.37 -6.89 -1.90
C GLY A 181 -5.68 -5.42 -2.24
N TRP A 182 -5.50 -4.49 -1.29
CA TRP A 182 -5.65 -3.06 -1.55
C TRP A 182 -4.74 -2.54 -2.68
N TYR A 183 -3.57 -3.16 -2.83
CA TYR A 183 -2.57 -2.80 -3.82
C TYR A 183 -2.34 -3.91 -4.85
N ALA A 184 -3.35 -4.75 -5.10
CA ALA A 184 -3.21 -5.97 -5.90
C ALA A 184 -2.65 -5.73 -7.31
N GLU A 185 -3.04 -4.63 -7.96
CA GLU A 185 -2.54 -4.25 -9.30
C GLU A 185 -1.03 -4.00 -9.29
N LEU A 186 -0.53 -3.20 -8.33
CA LEU A 186 0.90 -2.93 -8.18
C LEU A 186 1.69 -4.18 -7.80
N VAL A 187 1.11 -5.05 -6.97
CA VAL A 187 1.74 -6.32 -6.57
C VAL A 187 1.81 -7.27 -7.75
N ALA A 188 0.74 -7.39 -8.55
CA ALA A 188 0.69 -8.24 -9.74
C ALA A 188 1.68 -7.78 -10.82
N GLU A 189 1.88 -6.47 -10.95
CA GLU A 189 2.86 -5.86 -11.85
C GLU A 189 4.31 -5.95 -11.32
N GLY A 190 4.53 -6.47 -10.11
CA GLY A 190 5.85 -6.54 -9.47
C GLY A 190 6.42 -5.16 -9.11
N ARG A 191 5.59 -4.13 -9.07
CA ARG A 191 5.98 -2.76 -8.71
C ARG A 191 6.09 -2.59 -7.21
N ILE A 192 5.32 -3.36 -6.44
CA ILE A 192 5.37 -3.35 -4.98
C ILE A 192 5.40 -4.76 -4.38
N GLU A 193 6.16 -4.94 -3.30
CA GLU A 193 6.14 -6.10 -2.43
C GLU A 193 5.24 -5.85 -1.21
N ALA A 194 4.11 -6.58 -1.12
CA ALA A 194 3.12 -6.40 -0.05
C ALA A 194 3.70 -6.60 1.37
N GLU A 195 4.66 -7.50 1.54
CA GLU A 195 5.32 -7.73 2.85
C GLU A 195 6.09 -6.49 3.31
N ARG A 196 6.83 -5.87 2.39
CA ARG A 196 7.63 -4.67 2.66
C ARG A 196 6.74 -3.48 2.94
N LEU A 197 5.57 -3.41 2.30
CA LEU A 197 4.59 -2.37 2.54
C LEU A 197 4.07 -2.35 3.99
N THR A 198 3.81 -3.51 4.59
CA THR A 198 3.37 -3.62 6.00
C THR A 198 4.48 -3.35 7.02
N MET A 199 5.71 -3.23 6.54
CA MET A 199 6.93 -2.98 7.33
C MET A 199 7.56 -1.62 6.99
N ALA A 200 6.94 -0.79 6.14
CA ALA A 200 7.54 0.44 5.61
C ALA A 200 8.04 1.37 6.73
N TYR A 201 7.35 1.43 7.86
CA TYR A 201 7.79 2.22 9.02
C TYR A 201 7.77 1.41 10.31
N ALA A 202 8.15 0.14 10.25
CA ALA A 202 8.31 -0.68 11.43
C ALA A 202 9.28 -0.01 12.42
N GLY A 203 8.80 0.25 13.65
CA GLY A 203 9.59 0.90 14.71
C GLY A 203 9.54 2.43 14.75
N ALA A 204 8.82 3.10 13.84
CA ALA A 204 8.67 4.55 13.90
C ALA A 204 7.60 5.00 14.91
N ASP A 205 7.85 6.11 15.60
CA ASP A 205 6.88 6.76 16.48
C ASP A 205 5.91 7.63 15.68
N LEU A 206 4.61 7.38 15.84
CA LEU A 206 3.57 8.25 15.30
C LEU A 206 3.20 9.30 16.36
N PRO A 207 3.29 10.61 16.03
CA PRO A 207 2.87 11.66 16.96
C PRO A 207 1.40 11.48 17.37
N GLY A 208 1.08 11.74 18.64
CA GLY A 208 -0.29 11.71 19.16
C GLY A 208 -0.73 10.41 19.87
N ARG A 209 0.17 9.43 20.04
CA ARG A 209 -0.12 8.20 20.80
C ARG A 209 0.48 8.25 22.21
N ALA A 210 -0.33 8.48 23.23
CA ALA A 210 0.07 8.23 24.61
C ALA A 210 0.13 6.72 24.90
N GLY A 211 1.28 6.21 25.34
CA GLY A 211 1.37 4.96 26.11
C GLY A 211 1.87 3.68 25.40
N GLY A 212 2.86 3.73 24.52
CA GLY A 212 3.61 2.54 24.07
C GLY A 212 5.06 2.56 24.56
N PRO A 213 5.69 1.40 24.88
CA PRO A 213 7.08 1.37 25.34
C PRO A 213 8.01 1.88 24.24
N GLN A 214 8.96 2.70 24.69
CA GLN A 214 9.93 3.42 23.90
C GLN A 214 11.11 2.48 23.64
N LEU A 215 11.28 2.05 22.40
CA LEU A 215 12.50 1.37 21.97
C LEU A 215 13.13 2.24 20.89
N PRO A 216 14.36 2.73 21.07
CA PRO A 216 15.08 3.41 20.01
C PRO A 216 15.54 2.32 19.04
N ILE A 217 14.74 2.07 18.01
CA ILE A 217 15.16 1.26 16.86
C ILE A 217 15.16 2.24 15.70
N ALA A 218 16.35 2.54 15.17
CA ALA A 218 16.50 3.26 13.92
C ALA A 218 15.53 2.64 12.91
N ALA A 219 14.57 3.44 12.43
CA ALA A 219 13.48 2.98 11.60
C ALA A 219 14.08 2.34 10.33
N ALA A 220 14.12 1.00 10.29
CA ALA A 220 14.58 0.26 9.15
C ALA A 220 13.45 0.28 8.13
N TRP A 221 13.60 1.12 7.10
CA TRP A 221 12.68 1.09 5.98
C TRP A 221 12.93 -0.13 5.11
N SER A 222 11.85 -0.83 4.80
CA SER A 222 11.83 -1.81 3.72
C SER A 222 11.24 -1.13 2.49
N ASP A 223 12.04 -0.93 1.43
CA ASP A 223 11.56 -0.42 0.15
C ASP A 223 10.37 -1.23 -0.38
N PRO A 224 9.13 -0.71 -0.35
CA PRO A 224 8.01 -1.48 -0.84
C PRO A 224 8.04 -1.56 -2.37
N GLY A 225 8.81 -0.73 -3.08
CA GLY A 225 8.76 -0.55 -4.53
C GLY A 225 8.06 0.76 -4.93
N ALA A 226 7.73 0.93 -6.22
CA ALA A 226 7.27 2.21 -6.78
C ALA A 226 5.73 2.30 -6.91
N TRP A 227 5.13 3.41 -6.45
CA TRP A 227 3.70 3.70 -6.57
C TRP A 227 3.26 4.19 -7.97
N SER A 228 4.19 4.67 -8.81
CA SER A 228 3.94 5.27 -10.14
C SER A 228 4.92 4.74 -11.20
N ASP A 229 4.76 5.15 -12.46
CA ASP A 229 5.34 4.51 -13.67
C ASP A 229 6.87 4.68 -13.80
N GLY A 230 7.62 4.20 -12.81
CA GLY A 230 9.09 4.11 -12.84
C GLY A 230 9.84 5.13 -11.97
N GLY A 231 9.17 5.84 -11.08
CA GLY A 231 9.84 6.71 -10.09
C GLY A 231 10.26 5.91 -8.84
N MET A 232 11.56 5.70 -8.64
CA MET A 232 12.09 5.19 -7.37
C MET A 232 11.71 6.14 -6.23
N ILE A 233 11.02 5.64 -5.21
CA ILE A 233 10.72 6.42 -4.00
C ILE A 233 11.98 6.41 -3.14
N GLY A 234 12.78 7.48 -3.25
CA GLY A 234 13.86 7.76 -2.31
C GLY A 234 15.02 6.76 -2.33
N GLY A 235 15.71 6.66 -3.46
CA GLY A 235 17.07 6.15 -3.50
C GLY A 235 18.04 7.14 -2.85
N HIS A 236 18.31 6.96 -1.55
CA HIS A 236 19.59 7.36 -0.97
C HIS A 236 20.30 6.09 -0.51
N ASP A 237 21.21 5.67 -1.37
CA ASP A 237 22.40 4.87 -1.11
C ASP A 237 23.02 5.10 0.28
N TYR A 238 22.66 4.25 1.25
CA TYR A 238 23.45 4.02 2.45
C TYR A 238 23.87 2.54 2.52
N SER A 239 24.71 2.11 1.58
CA SER A 239 25.59 0.96 1.77
C SER A 239 26.84 1.40 2.54
N GLY A 240 26.66 1.76 3.81
CA GLY A 240 27.72 2.21 4.71
C GLY A 240 28.07 1.21 5.80
N TRP A 241 28.06 -0.10 5.51
CA TRP A 241 28.61 -1.13 6.40
C TRP A 241 29.47 -2.10 5.57
N GLY A 242 30.74 -1.71 5.40
CA GLY A 242 31.80 -2.58 4.91
C GLY A 242 32.92 -2.57 5.95
N ASP A 243 32.89 -3.56 6.84
CA ASP A 243 34.01 -3.90 7.70
C ASP A 243 35.06 -4.67 6.88
N GLY A 244 36.32 -4.22 6.97
CA GLY A 244 37.48 -5.11 6.93
C GLY A 244 38.03 -5.55 5.57
N GLY A 245 39.06 -4.86 5.08
CA GLY A 245 39.92 -5.37 4.00
C GLY A 245 41.09 -4.45 3.66
N ILE A 246 42.14 -4.46 4.47
CA ILE A 246 43.40 -3.72 4.29
C ILE A 246 44.30 -4.42 3.25
N GLY A 247 44.93 -3.62 2.38
CA GLY A 247 46.20 -3.91 1.68
C GLY A 247 46.05 -3.94 0.16
N GLY A 248 46.78 -3.20 -0.66
CA GLY A 248 47.92 -2.30 -0.45
C GLY A 248 48.69 -2.19 -1.77
N GLY A 249 49.08 -0.97 -2.16
CA GLY A 249 50.34 -0.70 -2.88
C GLY A 249 50.36 -0.69 -4.41
N GLY A 250 50.64 0.50 -4.96
CA GLY A 250 51.39 0.76 -6.20
C GLY A 250 50.64 0.51 -7.52
N GLY A 251 50.67 1.34 -8.55
CA GLY A 251 51.63 2.37 -8.93
C GLY A 251 51.86 2.26 -10.44
N VAL A 252 51.31 3.24 -11.18
CA VAL A 252 51.77 3.85 -12.44
C VAL A 252 51.89 3.04 -13.77
N ASP A 253 51.54 3.76 -14.85
CA ASP A 253 52.06 3.73 -16.24
C ASP A 253 51.39 2.94 -17.38
N GLY A 254 51.20 3.67 -18.50
CA GLY A 254 51.06 3.18 -19.88
C GLY A 254 49.62 3.18 -20.41
N GLY A 255 49.18 4.04 -21.34
CA GLY A 255 49.82 4.51 -22.56
C GLY A 255 49.39 3.63 -23.75
N GLY A 256 48.56 4.16 -24.65
CA GLY A 256 48.15 3.43 -25.85
C GLY A 256 47.07 4.13 -26.67
N ALA A 257 47.51 4.95 -27.62
CA ALA A 257 46.70 5.58 -28.65
C ALA A 257 46.52 4.69 -29.89
N GLY A 258 45.54 5.03 -30.72
CA GLY A 258 45.53 4.72 -32.17
C GLY A 258 44.40 3.82 -32.64
N GLY A 259 43.70 4.19 -33.71
CA GLY A 259 42.76 3.29 -34.38
C GLY A 259 41.58 3.92 -35.12
N ASP A 260 41.88 4.86 -35.98
CA ASP A 260 41.08 5.43 -37.06
C ASP A 260 40.62 4.39 -38.11
N GLY A 261 39.40 4.57 -38.62
CA GLY A 261 38.81 3.87 -39.78
C GLY A 261 37.28 3.92 -39.71
N GLY A 262 36.51 4.56 -40.59
CA GLY A 262 36.76 5.00 -41.96
C GLY A 262 35.86 4.20 -42.92
N GLY A 263 34.76 4.82 -43.38
CA GLY A 263 33.93 4.37 -44.51
C GLY A 263 32.79 3.40 -44.14
N GLY A 264 31.57 3.48 -44.69
CA GLY A 264 31.03 4.29 -45.77
C GLY A 264 29.87 3.52 -46.44
N GLY A 265 28.77 4.20 -46.73
CA GLY A 265 27.90 3.95 -47.89
C GLY A 265 26.81 2.88 -47.82
N GLY A 266 25.58 3.29 -48.19
CA GLY A 266 24.86 2.66 -49.30
C GLY A 266 23.64 1.79 -48.99
N ASP A 267 22.46 2.44 -48.99
CA ASP A 267 21.27 2.16 -49.81
C ASP A 267 20.67 0.73 -49.95
N GLY A 268 19.37 0.65 -49.69
CA GLY A 268 18.40 0.14 -50.67
C GLY A 268 17.94 -1.31 -50.55
N GLY A 269 16.68 -1.50 -50.10
CA GLY A 269 15.93 -2.75 -50.17
C GLY A 269 14.73 -2.77 -49.25
#